data_AF-A0A9N9GBS1-F1
#
_entry.id   AF-A0A9N9GBS1-F1
#
_cell.length_a   1.000
_cell.length_b   1.000
_cell.length_c   1.000
_cell.angle_alpha   90.00
_cell.angle_beta   90.00
_cell.angle_gamma   90.00
#
_symmetry.space_group_name_H-M   'P 1'
#
loop_
_entity.id
_entity.type
_entity.pdbx_description
1 polymer ?
#
loop_
_entity_poly.entity_id
_entity_poly.type
_entity_poly.pdbx_seq_one_letter_code
_entity_poly.pdbx_strand_id
1 'polypeptide(L)'
;MPSNDDGTPMSLKQLITEFNTRLQNELKEKEQTLLQQINDSLQLGLKTEELTRLAQEVTDLKAALNEKDKAFKRDLIAFIKMELGGLETLFPNSVDSHIRQKILKAADYQQLFTVKQEFLANSLKQLTAQTPATSSPRLSSTEKN
;
A
#
# COMPACT_ATOMS: atom_id res chain seq x y z
N MET A 1 4.79 -60.50 -49.71
CA MET A 1 3.60 -59.63 -49.89
C MET A 1 3.04 -59.32 -48.51
N PRO A 2 2.52 -58.10 -48.27
CA PRO A 2 1.77 -57.82 -47.07
C PRO A 2 0.54 -58.76 -47.00
N SER A 3 0.32 -59.33 -45.83
CA SER A 3 -0.72 -60.33 -45.58
C SER A 3 -1.63 -59.85 -44.45
N ASN A 4 -2.89 -60.29 -44.47
CA ASN A 4 -3.82 -60.10 -43.37
C ASN A 4 -3.35 -60.86 -42.11
N ASP A 5 -3.94 -60.58 -40.95
CA ASP A 5 -3.64 -61.27 -39.67
C ASP A 5 -3.83 -62.80 -39.73
N ASP A 6 -4.55 -63.31 -40.73
CA ASP A 6 -4.75 -64.74 -41.00
C ASP A 6 -3.72 -65.35 -41.98
N GLY A 7 -2.74 -64.57 -42.43
CA GLY A 7 -1.68 -64.99 -43.36
C GLY A 7 -2.04 -64.94 -44.85
N THR A 8 -3.28 -64.58 -45.22
CA THR A 8 -3.68 -64.44 -46.62
C THR A 8 -3.11 -63.17 -47.26
N PRO A 9 -2.62 -63.21 -48.52
CA PRO A 9 -2.07 -62.02 -49.18
C PRO A 9 -3.15 -60.96 -49.42
N MET A 10 -2.85 -59.71 -49.07
CA MET A 10 -3.79 -58.60 -49.26
C MET A 10 -4.10 -58.35 -50.74
N SER A 11 -5.37 -58.04 -51.02
CA SER A 11 -5.77 -57.48 -52.29
C SER A 11 -5.30 -56.04 -52.46
N LEU A 12 -5.17 -55.59 -53.71
CA LEU A 12 -4.79 -54.21 -54.04
C LEU A 12 -5.72 -53.16 -53.40
N LYS A 13 -7.01 -53.49 -53.28
CA LYS A 13 -8.02 -52.62 -52.67
C LYS A 13 -7.82 -52.48 -51.15
N GLN A 14 -7.44 -53.56 -50.47
CA GLN A 14 -7.10 -53.54 -49.04
C GLN A 14 -5.84 -52.69 -48.81
N LEU A 15 -4.81 -52.89 -49.63
CA LEU A 15 -3.58 -52.09 -49.58
C LEU A 15 -3.82 -50.59 -49.73
N ILE A 16 -4.63 -50.18 -50.71
CA ILE A 16 -5.00 -48.77 -50.92
C ILE A 16 -5.78 -48.23 -49.71
N THR A 17 -6.68 -49.03 -49.15
CA THR A 17 -7.50 -48.63 -47.99
C THR A 17 -6.64 -48.43 -46.74
N GLU A 18 -5.71 -49.34 -46.46
CA GLU A 18 -4.78 -49.21 -45.33
C GLU A 18 -3.85 -48.02 -45.50
N PHE A 19 -3.32 -47.81 -46.70
CA PHE A 19 -2.45 -46.68 -47.00
C PHE A 19 -3.16 -45.34 -46.80
N ASN A 20 -4.38 -45.21 -47.32
CA ASN A 20 -5.19 -44.00 -47.13
C ASN A 20 -5.55 -43.79 -45.64
N THR A 21 -5.86 -44.87 -44.92
CA THR A 21 -6.15 -44.81 -43.49
C THR A 21 -4.93 -44.33 -42.70
N ARG A 22 -3.72 -44.83 -43.02
CA ARG A 22 -2.47 -44.36 -42.41
C ARG A 22 -2.22 -42.88 -42.70
N LEU A 23 -2.36 -42.46 -43.95
CA LEU A 23 -2.18 -41.06 -44.32
C LEU A 23 -3.17 -40.15 -43.59
N GLN A 24 -4.44 -40.56 -43.48
CA GLN A 24 -5.45 -39.79 -42.73
C GLN A 24 -5.09 -39.68 -41.24
N ASN A 25 -4.59 -40.75 -40.63
CA ASN A 25 -4.17 -40.75 -39.24
C ASN A 25 -2.93 -39.85 -39.03
N GLU A 26 -1.92 -39.96 -39.89
CA GLU A 26 -0.73 -39.09 -39.84
C GLU A 26 -1.10 -37.61 -40.04
N LEU A 27 -2.03 -37.32 -40.95
CA LEU A 27 -2.51 -35.97 -41.19
C LEU A 27 -3.21 -35.41 -39.95
N LYS A 28 -4.08 -36.20 -39.33
CA LYS A 28 -4.81 -35.84 -38.12
C LYS A 28 -3.89 -35.61 -36.92
N GLU A 29 -2.87 -36.46 -36.74
CA GLU A 29 -1.86 -36.29 -35.70
C GLU A 29 -1.04 -35.00 -35.90
N LYS A 30 -0.62 -34.73 -37.14
CA LYS A 30 0.08 -33.48 -37.46
C LYS A 30 -0.78 -32.24 -37.25
N GLU A 31 -2.05 -32.29 -37.65
CA GLU A 31 -3.00 -31.19 -37.44
C GLU A 31 -3.17 -30.90 -35.95
N GLN A 32 -3.38 -31.94 -35.14
CA GLN A 32 -3.51 -31.79 -33.69
C GLN A 32 -2.24 -31.23 -33.05
N THR A 33 -1.05 -31.68 -33.49
CA THR A 33 0.23 -31.16 -33.01
C THR A 33 0.40 -29.68 -33.36
N LEU A 34 0.05 -29.29 -34.58
CA LEU A 34 0.16 -27.90 -35.03
C LEU A 34 -0.79 -26.98 -34.23
N LEU A 35 -2.03 -27.42 -34.01
CA LEU A 35 -3.01 -26.68 -33.21
C LEU A 35 -2.51 -26.49 -31.77
N GLN A 36 -1.89 -27.51 -31.17
CA GLN A 36 -1.31 -27.39 -29.84
C GLN A 36 -0.17 -26.36 -29.81
N GLN A 37 0.75 -26.42 -30.78
CA GLN A 37 1.88 -25.48 -30.88
C GLN A 37 1.42 -24.03 -31.06
N ILE A 38 0.38 -23.81 -31.86
CA ILE A 38 -0.23 -22.50 -32.05
C ILE A 38 -0.82 -21.98 -30.74
N ASN A 39 -1.59 -22.83 -30.05
CA ASN A 39 -2.21 -22.46 -28.78
C ASN A 39 -1.16 -22.11 -27.71
N ASP A 40 -0.10 -22.90 -27.59
CA ASP A 40 0.97 -22.66 -26.62
C ASP A 40 1.71 -21.35 -26.90
N SER A 41 1.95 -21.04 -28.18
CA SER A 41 2.59 -19.79 -28.61
C SER A 41 1.71 -18.56 -28.31
N LEU A 42 0.40 -18.65 -28.57
CA LEU A 42 -0.56 -17.59 -28.26
C LEU A 42 -0.66 -17.34 -26.76
N GLN A 43 -0.74 -18.40 -25.96
CA GLN A 43 -0.78 -18.32 -24.50
C GLN A 43 0.49 -17.69 -23.92
N LEU A 44 1.66 -18.00 -24.49
CA LEU A 44 2.91 -17.39 -24.08
C LEU A 44 2.91 -15.87 -24.38
N GLY A 45 2.49 -15.48 -25.59
CA GLY A 45 2.39 -14.08 -25.99
C GLY A 45 1.46 -13.26 -25.08
N LEU A 46 0.27 -13.78 -24.78
CA LEU A 46 -0.69 -13.16 -23.87
C LEU A 46 -0.10 -12.95 -22.46
N LYS A 47 0.59 -13.97 -21.91
CA LYS A 47 1.25 -13.86 -20.61
C LYS A 47 2.33 -12.77 -20.59
N THR A 48 3.08 -12.60 -21.69
CA THR A 48 4.11 -11.56 -21.79
C THR A 48 3.49 -10.16 -21.82
N GLU A 49 2.39 -9.95 -22.55
CA GLU A 49 1.68 -8.67 -22.57
C GLU A 49 1.06 -8.33 -21.21
N GLU A 50 0.42 -9.30 -20.55
CA GLU A 50 -0.15 -9.12 -19.21
C GLU A 50 0.92 -8.76 -18.17
N LEU A 51 2.07 -9.44 -18.19
CA LEU A 51 3.20 -9.13 -17.31
C LEU A 51 3.73 -7.72 -17.54
N THR A 52 3.86 -7.31 -18.80
CA THR A 52 4.35 -5.97 -19.15
C THR A 52 3.36 -4.90 -18.68
N ARG A 53 2.06 -5.11 -18.88
CA ARG A 53 1.01 -4.20 -18.39
C ARG A 53 1.03 -4.09 -16.88
N LEU A 54 1.13 -5.22 -16.17
CA LEU A 54 1.18 -5.24 -14.71
C LEU A 54 2.43 -4.52 -14.17
N ALA A 55 3.59 -4.69 -14.82
CA ALA A 55 4.81 -3.99 -14.45
C ALA A 55 4.67 -2.46 -14.61
N GLN A 56 4.00 -2.00 -15.66
CA GLN A 56 3.71 -0.59 -15.85
C GLN A 56 2.76 -0.07 -14.76
N GLU A 57 1.67 -0.80 -14.49
CA GLU A 57 0.70 -0.42 -13.46
C GLU A 57 1.34 -0.34 -12.07
N VAL A 58 2.22 -1.29 -11.72
CA VAL A 58 3.00 -1.25 -10.48
C VAL A 58 3.91 -0.01 -10.43
N THR A 59 4.48 0.38 -11.57
CA THR A 59 5.34 1.58 -11.66
C THR A 59 4.52 2.86 -11.45
N ASP A 60 3.36 2.95 -12.09
CA ASP A 60 2.47 4.11 -11.98
C ASP A 60 1.90 4.23 -10.56
N LEU A 61 1.49 3.12 -9.94
CA LEU A 61 1.03 3.09 -8.55
C LEU A 61 2.12 3.51 -7.57
N LYS A 62 3.37 3.06 -7.77
CA LYS A 62 4.52 3.50 -6.96
C LYS A 62 4.76 5.00 -7.09
N ALA A 63 4.68 5.55 -8.30
CA ALA A 63 4.83 6.98 -8.51
C ALA A 63 3.72 7.78 -7.82
N ALA A 64 2.46 7.37 -7.98
CA ALA A 64 1.31 8.01 -7.34
C ALA A 64 1.39 7.97 -5.80
N LEU A 65 1.82 6.84 -5.24
CA LEU A 65 2.02 6.71 -3.79
C LEU A 65 3.10 7.68 -3.28
N ASN A 66 4.21 7.80 -4.01
CA ASN A 66 5.32 8.67 -3.62
C ASN A 66 4.93 10.16 -3.67
N GLU A 67 4.13 10.56 -4.66
CA GLU A 67 3.60 11.93 -4.72
C GLU A 67 2.60 12.23 -3.60
N LYS A 68 1.74 11.26 -3.24
CA LYS A 68 0.85 11.40 -2.08
C LYS A 68 1.62 11.50 -0.76
N ASP A 69 2.69 10.72 -0.57
CA ASP A 69 3.54 10.80 0.62
C ASP A 69 4.24 12.16 0.73
N LYS A 70 4.76 12.70 -0.37
CA LYS A 70 5.33 14.05 -0.41
C LYS A 70 4.31 15.15 -0.10
N ALA A 71 3.10 15.04 -0.64
CA ALA A 71 2.02 15.98 -0.36
C ALA A 71 1.64 15.94 1.12
N PHE A 72 1.41 14.75 1.66
CA PHE A 72 1.13 14.54 3.08
C PHE A 72 2.22 15.14 3.99
N LYS A 73 3.50 14.89 3.69
CA LYS A 73 4.62 15.46 4.47
C LYS A 73 4.64 16.99 4.42
N ARG A 74 4.34 17.60 3.27
CA ARG A 74 4.21 19.06 3.16
C ARG A 74 3.10 19.60 4.03
N ASP A 75 1.92 18.99 3.97
CA ASP A 75 0.75 19.41 4.73
C ASP A 75 0.98 19.24 6.24
N LEU A 76 1.60 18.13 6.64
CA LEU A 76 1.99 17.89 8.02
C LEU A 76 2.97 18.95 8.53
N ILE A 77 4.01 19.30 7.75
CA ILE A 77 4.96 20.36 8.14
C ILE A 77 4.26 21.71 8.29
N ALA A 78 3.37 22.06 7.36
CA ALA A 78 2.61 23.31 7.42
C ALA A 78 1.73 23.34 8.68
N PHE A 79 1.04 22.24 8.97
CA PHE A 79 0.20 22.09 10.15
C PHE A 79 1.02 22.16 11.45
N ILE A 80 2.15 21.46 11.54
CA ILE A 80 3.07 21.52 12.69
C ILE A 80 3.51 22.95 12.97
N LYS A 81 3.88 23.71 11.94
CA LYS A 81 4.30 25.12 12.10
C LYS A 81 3.16 26.00 12.62
N MET A 82 1.96 25.83 12.07
CA MET A 82 0.77 26.56 12.51
C MET A 82 0.45 26.28 13.98
N GLU A 83 0.45 25.00 14.36
CA GLU A 83 0.15 24.55 15.72
C GLU A 83 1.18 25.04 16.74
N LEU A 84 2.46 24.96 16.38
CA LEU A 84 3.55 25.46 17.20
C LEU A 84 3.42 26.97 17.42
N GLY A 85 3.12 27.74 16.38
CA GLY A 85 2.87 29.19 16.50
C GLY A 85 1.67 29.51 17.40
N GLY A 86 0.60 28.71 17.33
CA GLY A 86 -0.55 28.81 18.23
C GLY A 86 -0.18 28.57 19.70
N LEU A 87 0.61 27.53 19.97
CA LEU A 87 1.08 27.24 21.34
C LEU A 87 1.99 28.33 21.89
N GLU A 88 2.91 28.85 21.06
CA GLU A 88 3.79 29.95 21.45
C GLU A 88 3.04 31.24 21.77
N THR A 89 1.91 31.46 21.09
CA THR A 89 1.02 32.60 21.36
C THR A 89 0.23 32.42 22.65
N LEU A 90 -0.29 31.22 22.92
CA LEU A 90 -1.11 30.94 24.10
C LEU A 90 -0.29 30.75 25.39
N PHE A 91 0.94 30.25 25.28
CA PHE A 91 1.83 29.95 26.40
C PHE A 91 3.19 30.64 26.21
N PRO A 92 3.23 31.98 26.25
CA PRO A 92 4.47 32.72 26.08
C PRO A 92 5.48 32.32 27.16
N ASN A 93 6.71 32.02 26.74
CA ASN A 93 7.83 31.55 27.58
C ASN A 93 7.69 30.13 28.17
N SER A 94 6.62 29.38 27.88
CA SER A 94 6.50 27.97 28.30
C SER A 94 6.92 26.98 27.21
N VAL A 95 6.87 27.38 25.94
CA VAL A 95 7.35 26.55 24.82
C VAL A 95 8.88 26.68 24.71
N ASP A 96 9.59 25.81 25.42
CA ASP A 96 11.04 25.75 25.37
C ASP A 96 11.57 25.07 24.09
N SER A 97 12.90 25.10 23.91
CA SER A 97 13.59 24.50 22.77
C SER A 97 13.35 23.00 22.64
N HIS A 98 13.20 22.28 23.76
CA HIS A 98 13.00 20.83 23.77
C HIS A 98 11.61 20.44 23.28
N ILE A 99 10.57 21.12 23.77
CA ILE A 99 9.19 20.93 23.30
C ILE A 99 9.07 21.33 21.83
N ARG A 100 9.67 22.46 21.43
CA ARG A 100 9.74 22.91 20.04
C ARG A 100 10.31 21.82 19.13
N GLN A 101 11.42 21.20 19.53
CA GLN A 101 12.05 20.12 18.75
C GLN A 101 11.18 18.86 18.69
N LYS A 102 10.51 18.47 19.78
CA LYS A 102 9.59 17.32 19.78
C LYS A 102 8.42 17.55 18.81
N ILE A 103 7.85 18.76 18.79
CA ILE A 103 6.76 19.12 17.89
C ILE A 103 7.23 19.13 16.42
N LEU A 104 8.38 19.74 16.14
CA LEU A 104 8.95 19.83 14.78
C LEU A 104 9.37 18.48 14.19
N LYS A 105 9.71 17.51 15.04
CA LYS A 105 10.14 16.17 14.62
C LYS A 105 9.02 15.14 14.54
N ALA A 106 7.77 15.52 14.82
CA ALA A 106 6.64 14.60 14.72
C ALA A 106 6.51 14.07 13.28
N ALA A 107 6.57 12.74 13.13
CA ALA A 107 6.51 12.10 11.82
C ALA A 107 5.07 11.93 11.30
N ASP A 108 4.09 12.05 12.19
CA ASP A 108 2.67 11.87 11.91
C ASP A 108 1.81 12.68 12.90
N TYR A 109 0.50 12.70 12.65
CA TYR A 109 -0.47 13.41 13.49
C TYR A 109 -0.61 12.84 14.91
N GLN A 110 -0.41 11.53 15.11
CA GLN A 110 -0.54 10.89 16.42
C GLN A 110 0.61 11.30 17.35
N GLN A 111 1.83 11.30 16.82
CA GLN A 111 3.01 11.79 17.54
C GLN A 111 2.87 13.27 17.89
N LEU A 112 2.44 14.08 16.92
CA LEU A 112 2.18 15.51 17.16
C LEU A 112 1.14 15.71 18.26
N PHE A 113 0.01 15.00 18.17
CA PHE A 113 -1.06 15.08 19.16
C PHE A 113 -0.57 14.69 20.56
N THR A 114 0.19 13.60 20.67
CA THR A 114 0.76 13.12 21.94
C THR A 114 1.65 14.18 22.58
N VAL A 115 2.60 14.73 21.82
CA VAL A 115 3.51 15.78 22.31
C VAL A 115 2.72 17.02 22.76
N LYS A 116 1.70 17.43 22.01
CA LYS A 116 0.84 18.56 22.39
C LYS A 116 0.08 18.30 23.68
N GLN A 117 -0.51 17.12 23.84
CA GLN A 117 -1.28 16.77 25.04
C GLN A 117 -0.39 16.72 26.28
N GLU A 118 0.81 16.15 26.17
CA GLU A 118 1.80 16.18 27.25
C GLU A 118 2.17 17.62 27.64
N PHE A 119 2.45 18.46 26.64
CA PHE A 119 2.75 19.87 26.87
C PHE A 119 1.60 20.60 27.58
N LEU A 120 0.38 20.49 27.04
CA LEU A 120 -0.80 21.16 27.60
C LEU A 120 -1.08 20.69 29.04
N ALA A 121 -1.02 19.39 29.31
CA ALA A 121 -1.22 18.86 30.65
C ALA A 121 -0.20 19.40 31.65
N ASN A 122 1.07 19.53 31.24
CA ASN A 122 2.13 20.06 32.09
C ASN A 122 2.00 21.58 32.29
N SER A 123 1.71 22.34 31.23
CA SER A 123 1.51 23.79 31.30
C SER A 123 0.32 24.17 32.17
N LEU A 124 -0.79 23.43 32.07
CA LEU A 124 -1.97 23.65 32.92
C LEU A 124 -1.69 23.36 34.39
N LYS A 125 -0.97 22.27 34.70
CA LYS A 125 -0.54 21.96 36.08
C LYS A 125 0.31 23.09 36.66
N GLN A 126 1.25 23.63 35.87
CA GLN A 126 2.10 24.74 36.30
C GLN A 126 1.30 26.03 36.54
N LEU A 127 0.30 26.34 35.71
CA LEU A 127 -0.60 27.47 35.95
C LEU A 127 -1.37 27.32 37.26
N THR A 128 -1.92 26.13 37.53
CA THR A 128 -2.71 25.87 38.76
C THR A 128 -1.86 25.84 40.03
N ALA A 129 -0.57 25.52 39.92
CA ALA A 129 0.37 25.54 41.04
C ALA A 129 0.84 26.96 41.41
N GLN A 130 0.66 27.95 40.52
CA GLN A 130 1.09 29.34 40.73
C GLN A 130 -0.02 30.29 41.22
N THR A 131 -1.28 29.85 41.31
CA THR A 131 -2.34 30.60 42.00
C THR A 131 -2.16 30.49 43.52
N PRO A 132 -1.83 31.58 44.26
CA PRO A 132 -1.93 31.57 45.71
C PRO A 132 -3.40 31.49 46.08
N ALA A 133 -3.74 30.60 47.02
CA ALA A 133 -5.02 30.63 47.72
C ALA A 133 -5.22 32.02 48.34
N THR A 134 -5.99 32.88 47.67
CA THR A 134 -6.38 34.18 48.19
C THR A 134 -7.70 34.04 48.92
N SER A 135 -7.64 34.42 50.20
CA SER A 135 -8.72 34.83 51.11
C SER A 135 -9.74 33.78 51.56
N SER A 136 -9.47 33.18 52.73
CA SER A 136 -10.53 32.97 53.73
C SER A 136 -10.86 34.33 54.38
N PRO A 137 -12.14 34.78 54.40
CA PRO A 137 -12.51 35.96 55.17
C PRO A 137 -12.58 35.57 56.66
N ARG A 138 -11.59 36.00 57.45
CA ARG A 138 -11.68 35.92 58.91
C ARG A 138 -12.57 37.06 59.41
N LEU A 139 -13.86 36.76 59.57
CA LEU A 139 -14.74 37.51 60.46
C LEU A 139 -14.24 37.34 61.90
N SER A 140 -13.84 38.42 62.56
CA SER A 140 -13.78 38.47 64.03
C SER A 140 -14.11 39.89 64.50
N SER A 141 -15.31 39.95 65.04
CA SER A 141 -16.05 40.95 65.79
C SER A 141 -15.24 41.80 66.79
N THR A 142 -15.71 43.04 66.99
CA THR A 142 -15.85 43.84 68.24
C THR A 142 -15.03 43.41 69.47
N GLU A 143 -14.34 44.30 70.19
CA GLU A 143 -14.97 45.16 71.21
C GLU A 143 -14.09 46.37 71.59
N LYS A 144 -14.77 47.47 71.91
CA LYS A 144 -14.25 48.71 72.50
C LYS A 144 -13.99 48.52 73.99
N ASN A 145 -12.98 49.18 74.52
CA ASN A 145 -13.00 49.83 75.82
C ASN A 145 -12.31 51.20 75.70
#